data_AF-A0A4Q6BZ29-F1
#
_entry.id   AF-A0A4Q6BZ29-F1
#
_cell.length_a   1.000
_cell.length_b   1.000
_cell.length_c   1.000
_cell.angle_alpha   90.00
_cell.angle_beta   90.00
_cell.angle_gamma   90.00
#
_symmetry.space_group_name_H-M   'P 1'
#
loop_
_entity.id
_entity.type
_entity.pdbx_description
1 polymer ?
#
loop_
_entity_poly.entity_id
_entity_poly.type
_entity_poly.pdbx_seq_one_letter_code
_entity_poly.pdbx_strand_id
1 'polypeptide(L)'
;MDQAGIVFRISAKNEAGNISTANTEPLTIDSTVPTTPLSLSRVSPATAIGTSPFPIIRVGGVVSTDTVRIFSDVACTTEVGAVTAQGSSADVTANALSEGAYTFYASATDLAGNVSLCSSASVAYEYNIPPALPSALALSIPSFTPASSSTPLIQVSGTTSGDIISLYSDSACTVLKGSATAAGSSVMVASSAVAVGPVTFYAKATDPQGFSSGCSTASVAYQYTPAVITLSRDFYTIKEGNGTVGQAITVQRDVAGGAGSVNLVSDSITATGSDVTLGTQAIVFPANDLSVTVPVSSFAPVTNSSVEGDKFFRIKLASPAAGSSLGSLIEAQVNLLDGKLTEQYFFAQSFLSVRENEGALTVLVQRATGVGSGTVDVTFLNGSAIGGTDFTATTLTASFMSGETEVPVSVPITDRAGYQANRSFYILLGNPSAGAQLRSVATAKVRIVDSDDTTTCDPANNTLTTNLGFGGQSGGQYLICSLPQFSRVRTNLGLSYRLMADLDLDPSVDADSSTAGVQAFTPITGTFSGSLDGDE
;
A
#
# COMPACT_ATOMS: atom_id res chain seq x y z
N MET A 1 -59.07 44.42 -58.97
CA MET A 1 -60.22 44.25 -59.88
C MET A 1 -60.79 42.88 -59.55
N ASP A 2 -61.96 42.84 -58.91
CA ASP A 2 -62.76 41.62 -58.82
C ASP A 2 -63.08 41.18 -60.26
N GLN A 3 -62.44 40.11 -60.73
CA GLN A 3 -62.74 39.54 -62.03
C GLN A 3 -63.91 38.58 -61.85
N ALA A 4 -65.09 39.05 -62.23
CA ALA A 4 -66.20 38.19 -62.57
C ALA A 4 -65.71 37.12 -63.57
N GLY A 5 -65.76 35.86 -63.16
CA GLY A 5 -65.20 34.72 -63.89
C GLY A 5 -65.63 34.70 -65.35
N ILE A 6 -64.64 34.57 -66.24
CA ILE A 6 -64.90 34.35 -67.66
C ILE A 6 -65.50 32.96 -67.80
N VAL A 7 -66.77 32.91 -68.18
CA VAL A 7 -67.53 31.67 -68.39
C VAL A 7 -67.43 31.28 -69.86
N PHE A 8 -66.77 30.16 -70.15
CA PHE A 8 -66.75 29.60 -71.49
C PHE A 8 -67.95 28.70 -71.71
N ARG A 9 -68.65 28.94 -72.82
CA ARG A 9 -69.73 28.10 -73.33
C ARG A 9 -69.32 27.57 -74.70
N ILE A 10 -69.38 26.26 -74.86
CA ILE A 10 -68.93 25.56 -76.06
C ILE A 10 -70.18 25.18 -76.87
N SER A 11 -70.16 25.50 -78.17
CA SER A 11 -71.11 24.99 -79.16
C SER A 11 -70.33 24.42 -80.34
N ALA A 12 -70.84 23.37 -80.97
CA ALA A 12 -70.22 22.73 -82.11
C ALA A 12 -70.87 23.21 -83.41
N LYS A 13 -70.08 23.51 -84.45
CA LYS A 13 -70.55 23.85 -85.79
C LYS A 13 -70.19 22.72 -86.76
N ASN A 14 -71.15 22.20 -87.52
CA ASN A 14 -70.87 21.21 -88.57
C ASN A 14 -70.46 21.88 -89.89
N GLU A 15 -70.01 21.09 -90.88
CA GLU A 15 -69.56 21.59 -92.21
C GLU A 15 -70.67 22.34 -92.98
N ALA A 16 -71.94 21.98 -92.77
CA ALA A 16 -73.09 22.66 -93.36
C ALA A 16 -73.44 24.00 -92.67
N GLY A 17 -72.75 24.33 -91.58
CA GLY A 17 -72.87 25.59 -90.88
C GLY A 17 -73.86 25.63 -89.71
N ASN A 18 -74.51 24.51 -89.37
CA ASN A 18 -75.43 24.42 -88.24
C ASN A 18 -74.66 24.41 -86.91
N ILE A 19 -75.12 25.20 -85.94
CA ILE A 19 -74.49 25.35 -84.62
C ILE A 19 -75.38 24.69 -83.55
N SER A 20 -74.80 23.85 -82.69
CA SER A 20 -75.50 23.24 -81.55
C SER A 20 -75.89 24.27 -80.50
N THR A 21 -76.84 23.93 -79.62
CA THR A 21 -77.00 24.70 -78.37
C THR A 21 -75.71 24.65 -77.55
N ALA A 22 -75.38 25.74 -76.87
CA ALA A 22 -74.27 25.76 -75.93
C ALA A 22 -74.50 24.76 -74.79
N ASN A 23 -73.42 24.22 -74.22
CA ASN A 23 -73.48 23.43 -72.99
C ASN A 23 -74.15 24.20 -71.84
N THR A 24 -74.87 23.47 -70.97
CA THR A 24 -75.61 24.05 -69.84
C THR A 24 -74.70 24.34 -68.64
N GLU A 25 -73.65 23.54 -68.44
CA GLU A 25 -72.67 23.73 -67.37
C GLU A 25 -71.49 24.58 -67.87
N PRO A 26 -71.29 25.80 -67.36
CA PRO A 26 -70.20 26.67 -67.79
C PRO A 26 -68.82 26.11 -67.37
N LEU A 27 -67.82 26.25 -68.23
CA LEU A 27 -66.43 26.06 -67.80
C LEU A 27 -65.98 27.33 -67.06
N THR A 28 -65.79 27.22 -65.75
CA THR A 28 -65.23 28.28 -64.91
C THR A 28 -63.73 28.13 -64.82
N ILE A 29 -62.98 29.14 -65.26
CA ILE A 29 -61.54 29.23 -65.00
C ILE A 29 -61.37 30.01 -63.70
N ASP A 30 -60.95 29.30 -62.64
CA ASP A 30 -60.51 29.92 -61.42
C ASP A 30 -59.03 30.27 -61.55
N SER A 31 -58.73 31.57 -61.63
CA SER A 31 -57.37 32.12 -61.65
C SER A 31 -57.03 32.84 -60.35
N THR A 32 -57.85 32.70 -59.31
CA THR A 32 -57.62 33.36 -58.03
C THR A 32 -56.64 32.53 -57.23
N VAL A 33 -55.50 33.11 -56.87
CA VAL A 33 -54.55 32.41 -56.01
C VAL A 33 -55.02 32.48 -54.54
N PRO A 34 -54.80 31.43 -53.74
CA PRO A 34 -55.03 31.47 -52.30
C PRO A 34 -54.22 32.57 -51.62
N THR A 35 -54.67 32.97 -50.42
CA THR A 35 -53.88 33.88 -49.58
C THR A 35 -52.57 33.22 -49.15
N THR A 36 -51.47 33.97 -49.25
CA THR A 36 -50.17 33.53 -48.74
C THR A 36 -50.26 33.27 -47.23
N PRO A 37 -49.77 32.11 -46.74
CA PRO A 37 -49.73 31.83 -45.30
C PRO A 37 -49.00 32.90 -44.49
N LEU A 38 -49.58 33.30 -43.36
CA LEU A 38 -49.19 34.47 -42.58
C LEU A 38 -48.32 34.15 -41.36
N SER A 39 -48.41 32.94 -40.83
CA SER A 39 -47.68 32.55 -39.63
C SER A 39 -47.32 31.07 -39.62
N LEU A 40 -46.19 30.74 -39.02
CA LEU A 40 -45.77 29.37 -38.74
C LEU A 40 -45.35 29.25 -37.28
N SER A 41 -45.74 28.17 -36.61
CA SER A 41 -45.29 27.87 -35.25
C SER A 41 -45.16 26.36 -35.02
N ARG A 42 -44.30 25.98 -34.07
CA ARG A 42 -44.13 24.58 -33.69
C ARG A 42 -45.25 24.12 -32.77
N VAL A 43 -45.90 23.02 -33.11
CA VAL A 43 -46.91 22.37 -32.27
C VAL A 43 -46.28 21.24 -31.46
N SER A 44 -45.56 20.34 -32.13
CA SER A 44 -44.91 19.19 -31.50
C SER A 44 -43.62 18.80 -32.24
N PRO A 45 -42.45 18.84 -31.61
CA PRO A 45 -42.21 19.42 -30.29
C PRO A 45 -42.32 20.95 -30.33
N ALA A 46 -42.76 21.58 -29.24
CA ALA A 46 -42.82 23.05 -29.16
C ALA A 46 -41.43 23.71 -29.06
N THR A 47 -40.40 22.94 -28.66
CA THR A 47 -39.01 23.36 -28.53
C THR A 47 -38.33 23.53 -29.88
N ALA A 48 -37.31 24.38 -29.95
CA ALA A 48 -36.55 24.62 -31.17
C ALA A 48 -35.68 23.43 -31.59
N ILE A 49 -35.31 22.59 -30.64
CA ILE A 49 -34.53 21.37 -30.86
C ILE A 49 -35.31 20.20 -30.28
N GLY A 50 -35.32 19.06 -30.96
CA GLY A 50 -36.03 17.87 -30.49
C GLY A 50 -35.57 16.59 -31.17
N THR A 51 -36.11 15.47 -30.70
CA THR A 51 -35.74 14.12 -31.14
C THR A 51 -36.76 13.48 -32.08
N SER A 52 -37.80 14.23 -32.48
CA SER A 52 -38.79 13.73 -33.43
C SER A 52 -38.35 14.04 -34.86
N PRO A 53 -38.22 13.03 -35.74
CA PRO A 53 -38.05 13.26 -37.17
C PRO A 53 -39.33 13.75 -37.85
N PHE A 54 -40.47 13.80 -37.14
CA PHE A 54 -41.77 14.21 -37.65
C PHE A 54 -42.32 15.40 -36.84
N PRO A 55 -41.75 16.62 -36.96
CA PRO A 55 -42.32 17.78 -36.30
C PRO A 55 -43.68 18.16 -36.90
N ILE A 56 -44.57 18.67 -36.05
CA ILE A 56 -45.86 19.24 -36.45
C ILE A 56 -45.76 20.76 -36.44
N ILE A 57 -46.01 21.37 -37.59
CA ILE A 57 -45.95 22.82 -37.81
C ILE A 57 -47.35 23.35 -38.06
N ARG A 58 -47.79 24.30 -37.24
CA ARG A 58 -49.04 25.03 -37.46
C ARG A 58 -48.80 26.16 -38.43
N VAL A 59 -49.60 26.19 -39.49
CA VAL A 59 -49.60 27.24 -40.51
C VAL A 59 -50.90 28.04 -40.38
N GLY A 60 -50.81 29.35 -40.21
CA GLY A 60 -51.97 30.26 -40.11
C GLY A 60 -52.16 31.11 -41.36
N GLY A 61 -53.37 31.63 -41.56
CA GLY A 61 -53.70 32.49 -42.71
C GLY A 61 -54.04 31.72 -43.98
N VAL A 62 -54.60 30.52 -43.83
CA VAL A 62 -55.02 29.62 -44.90
C VAL A 62 -56.55 29.53 -44.94
N VAL A 63 -57.14 29.06 -46.03
CA VAL A 63 -58.60 28.90 -46.15
C VAL A 63 -58.97 27.42 -46.00
N SER A 64 -60.14 27.13 -45.42
CA SER A 64 -60.67 25.77 -45.39
C SER A 64 -60.76 25.21 -46.81
N THR A 65 -60.40 23.94 -47.00
CA THR A 65 -60.27 23.23 -48.29
C THR A 65 -58.97 23.44 -49.06
N ASP A 66 -58.17 24.46 -48.74
CA ASP A 66 -56.84 24.60 -49.35
C ASP A 66 -55.93 23.45 -48.93
N THR A 67 -55.09 22.98 -49.84
CA THR A 67 -53.95 22.12 -49.51
C THR A 67 -52.79 23.00 -49.06
N VAL A 68 -52.43 22.89 -47.79
CA VAL A 68 -51.30 23.59 -47.18
C VAL A 68 -50.07 22.70 -47.24
N ARG A 69 -48.98 23.20 -47.82
CA ARG A 69 -47.70 22.50 -47.90
C ARG A 69 -46.66 23.26 -47.09
N ILE A 70 -45.76 22.52 -46.43
CA ILE A 70 -44.57 23.07 -45.79
C ILE A 70 -43.31 22.67 -46.56
N PHE A 71 -42.31 23.55 -46.55
CA PHE A 71 -41.10 23.45 -47.35
C PHE A 71 -39.86 23.76 -46.50
N SER A 72 -38.71 23.18 -46.86
CA SER A 72 -37.44 23.43 -46.17
C SER A 72 -36.63 24.59 -46.76
N ASP A 73 -37.14 25.25 -47.81
CA ASP A 73 -36.48 26.36 -48.48
C ASP A 73 -37.43 27.55 -48.70
N VAL A 74 -36.85 28.75 -48.70
CA VAL A 74 -37.57 30.03 -48.81
C VAL A 74 -38.28 30.23 -50.16
N ALA A 75 -37.95 29.43 -51.17
CA ALA A 75 -38.61 29.48 -52.48
C ALA A 75 -39.80 28.50 -52.57
N CYS A 76 -40.09 27.73 -51.50
CA CYS A 76 -41.11 26.70 -51.46
C CYS A 76 -40.97 25.67 -52.61
N THR A 77 -39.76 25.14 -52.80
CA THR A 77 -39.47 24.17 -53.88
C THR A 77 -39.27 22.74 -53.37
N THR A 78 -38.82 22.58 -52.13
CA THR A 78 -38.52 21.29 -51.48
C THR A 78 -39.58 21.03 -50.42
N GLU A 79 -40.63 20.33 -50.82
CA GLU A 79 -41.74 20.00 -49.93
C GLU A 79 -41.35 18.95 -48.89
N VAL A 80 -41.76 19.19 -47.65
CA VAL A 80 -41.51 18.31 -46.51
C VAL A 80 -42.78 17.96 -45.75
N GLY A 81 -43.97 18.31 -46.25
CA GLY A 81 -45.24 17.88 -45.67
C GLY A 81 -46.43 18.62 -46.28
N ALA A 82 -47.61 18.01 -46.21
CA ALA A 82 -48.85 18.60 -46.70
C ALA A 82 -50.08 18.15 -45.91
N VAL A 83 -51.09 19.01 -45.84
CA VAL A 83 -52.41 18.68 -45.27
C VAL A 83 -53.48 19.57 -45.89
N THR A 84 -54.71 19.08 -45.97
CA THR A 84 -55.86 19.94 -46.32
C THR A 84 -56.33 20.72 -45.10
N ALA A 85 -56.40 22.04 -45.19
CA ALA A 85 -56.87 22.92 -44.13
C ALA A 85 -58.37 22.71 -43.86
N GLN A 86 -58.74 22.66 -42.58
CA GLN A 86 -60.14 22.54 -42.13
C GLN A 86 -60.70 23.88 -41.59
N GLY A 87 -59.91 24.95 -41.63
CA GLY A 87 -60.25 26.26 -41.10
C GLY A 87 -59.16 27.29 -41.43
N SER A 88 -59.02 28.32 -40.60
CA SER A 88 -58.04 29.41 -40.81
C SER A 88 -56.57 29.06 -40.50
N SER A 89 -56.34 27.83 -40.03
CA SER A 89 -55.03 27.27 -39.75
C SER A 89 -55.00 25.77 -40.02
N ALA A 90 -53.82 25.23 -40.27
CA ALA A 90 -53.60 23.82 -40.49
C ALA A 90 -52.35 23.32 -39.76
N ASP A 91 -52.45 22.17 -39.10
CA ASP A 91 -51.31 21.49 -38.47
C ASP A 91 -50.73 20.47 -39.46
N VAL A 92 -49.57 20.80 -40.01
CA VAL A 92 -48.88 19.99 -41.01
C VAL A 92 -47.83 19.13 -40.31
N THR A 93 -47.95 17.81 -40.40
CA THR A 93 -46.89 16.89 -39.96
C THR A 93 -45.85 16.80 -41.06
N ALA A 94 -44.59 17.07 -40.73
CA ALA A 94 -43.50 16.88 -41.68
C ALA A 94 -43.27 15.38 -41.97
N ASN A 95 -42.77 15.09 -43.17
CA ASN A 95 -42.17 13.82 -43.53
C ASN A 95 -40.92 13.56 -42.67
N ALA A 96 -40.43 12.32 -42.69
CA ALA A 96 -39.23 11.95 -41.93
C ALA A 96 -38.05 12.84 -42.33
N LEU A 97 -37.56 13.64 -41.38
CA LEU A 97 -36.38 14.47 -41.53
C LEU A 97 -35.10 13.68 -41.21
N SER A 98 -34.01 14.01 -41.89
CA SER A 98 -32.67 13.63 -41.43
C SER A 98 -32.25 14.55 -40.28
N GLU A 99 -31.28 14.12 -39.48
CA GLU A 99 -30.68 15.00 -38.45
C GLU A 99 -30.17 16.31 -39.08
N GLY A 100 -30.43 17.43 -38.42
CA GLY A 100 -30.03 18.75 -38.88
C GLY A 100 -31.01 19.86 -38.57
N ALA A 101 -30.61 21.09 -38.92
CA ALA A 101 -31.39 22.30 -38.74
C ALA A 101 -32.25 22.60 -39.98
N TYR A 102 -33.53 22.86 -39.75
CA TYR A 102 -34.52 23.18 -40.76
C TYR A 102 -35.18 24.52 -40.46
N THR A 103 -35.43 25.30 -41.50
CA THR A 103 -36.30 26.47 -41.46
C THR A 103 -37.49 26.18 -42.37
N PHE A 104 -38.69 26.10 -41.80
CA PHE A 104 -39.90 25.80 -42.54
C PHE A 104 -40.56 27.06 -43.10
N TYR A 105 -41.04 26.95 -44.33
CA TYR A 105 -41.89 27.90 -45.05
C TYR A 105 -43.18 27.19 -45.51
N ALA A 106 -44.20 27.92 -45.92
CA ALA A 106 -45.46 27.34 -46.35
C ALA A 106 -46.06 28.01 -47.59
N SER A 107 -46.84 27.24 -48.34
CA SER A 107 -47.76 27.74 -49.39
C SER A 107 -49.12 27.05 -49.27
N ALA A 108 -50.14 27.64 -49.88
CA ALA A 108 -51.48 27.08 -50.00
C ALA A 108 -51.82 26.86 -51.48
N THR A 109 -52.54 25.79 -51.77
CA THR A 109 -53.09 25.48 -53.10
C THR A 109 -54.61 25.32 -52.97
N ASP A 110 -55.40 26.05 -53.73
CA ASP A 110 -56.86 25.90 -53.71
C ASP A 110 -57.31 24.60 -54.40
N LEU A 111 -58.63 24.39 -54.46
CA LEU A 111 -59.23 23.24 -55.13
C LEU A 111 -59.07 23.29 -56.66
N ALA A 112 -58.86 24.47 -57.24
CA ALA A 112 -58.63 24.65 -58.67
C ALA A 112 -57.17 24.42 -59.09
N GLY A 113 -56.25 24.31 -58.12
CA GLY A 113 -54.83 24.09 -58.33
C GLY A 113 -54.00 25.38 -58.39
N ASN A 114 -54.56 26.56 -58.09
CA ASN A 114 -53.79 27.78 -58.00
C ASN A 114 -52.97 27.79 -56.72
N VAL A 115 -51.70 28.20 -56.81
CA VAL A 115 -50.75 28.17 -55.70
C VAL A 115 -50.47 29.60 -55.22
N SER A 116 -50.47 29.83 -53.91
CA SER A 116 -50.07 31.11 -53.31
C SER A 116 -48.58 31.38 -53.49
N LEU A 117 -48.13 32.60 -53.15
CA LEU A 117 -46.71 32.83 -52.91
C LEU A 117 -46.21 32.01 -51.71
N CYS A 118 -44.90 31.82 -51.63
CA CYS A 118 -44.26 31.25 -50.43
C CYS A 118 -44.38 32.23 -49.25
N SER A 119 -44.56 31.72 -48.04
CA SER A 119 -44.67 32.53 -46.84
C SER A 119 -43.38 33.32 -46.57
N SER A 120 -43.51 34.56 -46.10
CA SER A 120 -42.38 35.30 -45.52
C SER A 120 -42.13 34.92 -44.05
N ALA A 121 -43.19 34.48 -43.35
CA ALA A 121 -43.07 33.85 -42.06
C ALA A 121 -42.34 32.51 -42.19
N SER A 122 -41.59 32.16 -41.15
CA SER A 122 -40.90 30.88 -41.06
C SER A 122 -40.78 30.43 -39.61
N VAL A 123 -40.48 29.15 -39.42
CA VAL A 123 -40.18 28.60 -38.10
C VAL A 123 -39.03 27.61 -38.17
N ALA A 124 -38.08 27.74 -37.26
CA ALA A 124 -36.92 26.86 -37.18
C ALA A 124 -37.19 25.62 -36.31
N TYR A 125 -36.63 24.49 -36.70
CA TYR A 125 -36.56 23.26 -35.92
C TYR A 125 -35.27 22.52 -36.22
N GLU A 126 -34.58 22.07 -35.19
CA GLU A 126 -33.42 21.19 -35.31
C GLU A 126 -33.80 19.80 -34.81
N TYR A 127 -33.76 18.83 -35.71
CA TYR A 127 -33.88 17.43 -35.35
C TYR A 127 -32.50 16.93 -34.95
N ASN A 128 -32.36 16.47 -33.71
CA ASN A 128 -31.13 15.91 -33.18
C ASN A 128 -31.35 14.48 -32.69
N ILE A 129 -30.40 13.59 -32.99
CA ILE A 129 -30.41 12.22 -32.52
C ILE A 129 -29.45 12.15 -31.32
N PRO A 130 -29.92 11.73 -30.13
CA PRO A 130 -29.03 11.58 -28.99
C PRO A 130 -27.86 10.64 -29.31
N PRO A 131 -26.65 10.89 -28.77
CA PRO A 131 -25.51 10.03 -28.99
C PRO A 131 -25.78 8.55 -28.70
N ALA A 132 -25.10 7.69 -29.44
CA ALA A 132 -25.06 6.26 -29.12
C ALA A 132 -24.47 6.05 -27.72
N LEU A 133 -24.86 4.95 -27.08
CA LEU A 133 -24.30 4.59 -25.78
C LEU A 133 -22.79 4.29 -25.93
N PRO A 134 -21.96 4.71 -24.96
CA PRO A 134 -20.58 4.24 -24.88
C PRO A 134 -20.53 2.71 -24.86
N SER A 135 -19.67 2.14 -25.72
CA SER A 135 -19.65 0.71 -26.07
C SER A 135 -18.76 -0.15 -25.18
N ALA A 136 -17.72 0.43 -24.58
CA ALA A 136 -16.80 -0.28 -23.69
C ALA A 136 -16.13 0.68 -22.71
N LEU A 137 -15.79 0.17 -21.51
CA LEU A 137 -14.97 0.85 -20.52
C LEU A 137 -13.81 -0.07 -20.12
N ALA A 138 -12.63 0.49 -19.96
CA ALA A 138 -11.43 -0.25 -19.54
C ALA A 138 -10.59 0.57 -18.56
N LEU A 139 -9.94 -0.13 -17.62
CA LEU A 139 -8.95 0.45 -16.75
C LEU A 139 -7.71 0.82 -17.57
N SER A 140 -7.26 2.08 -17.48
CA SER A 140 -6.01 2.48 -18.12
C SER A 140 -4.91 2.72 -17.10
N ILE A 141 -5.17 3.58 -16.10
CA ILE A 141 -4.19 3.87 -15.05
C ILE A 141 -4.89 3.88 -13.69
N PRO A 142 -4.62 2.89 -12.82
CA PRO A 142 -3.88 1.65 -13.10
C PRO A 142 -4.65 0.74 -14.06
N SER A 143 -3.97 -0.13 -14.80
CA SER A 143 -4.57 -1.09 -15.76
C SER A 143 -5.03 -2.40 -15.13
N PHE A 144 -4.98 -2.49 -13.80
CA PHE A 144 -5.33 -3.65 -13.00
C PHE A 144 -6.07 -3.21 -11.74
N THR A 145 -6.64 -4.17 -11.04
CA THR A 145 -7.33 -3.97 -9.76
C THR A 145 -7.21 -5.23 -8.89
N PRO A 146 -7.11 -5.13 -7.55
CA PRO A 146 -7.10 -3.93 -6.70
C PRO A 146 -5.90 -3.02 -6.92
N ALA A 147 -6.06 -1.74 -6.59
CA ALA A 147 -4.97 -0.77 -6.69
C ALA A 147 -5.10 0.44 -5.74
N SER A 148 -4.00 1.17 -5.57
CA SER A 148 -3.90 2.28 -4.60
C SER A 148 -4.26 3.68 -5.12
N SER A 149 -4.72 3.82 -6.37
CA SER A 149 -5.17 5.12 -6.88
C SER A 149 -6.61 5.40 -6.45
N SER A 150 -6.88 6.52 -5.79
CA SER A 150 -8.25 6.95 -5.51
C SER A 150 -8.95 7.59 -6.71
N THR A 151 -8.20 7.94 -7.77
CA THR A 151 -8.68 8.59 -8.99
C THR A 151 -8.21 7.82 -10.23
N PRO A 152 -8.72 6.60 -10.47
CA PRO A 152 -8.36 5.84 -11.67
C PRO A 152 -8.72 6.59 -12.96
N LEU A 153 -7.88 6.38 -13.97
CA LEU A 153 -8.10 6.85 -15.34
C LEU A 153 -8.77 5.73 -16.14
N ILE A 154 -9.97 6.01 -16.64
CA ILE A 154 -10.82 5.06 -17.36
C ILE A 154 -10.82 5.42 -18.85
N GLN A 155 -10.52 4.45 -19.70
CA GLN A 155 -10.74 4.60 -21.14
C GLN A 155 -12.19 4.24 -21.45
N VAL A 156 -12.89 5.14 -22.14
CA VAL A 156 -14.26 4.94 -22.61
C VAL A 156 -14.25 4.89 -24.14
N SER A 157 -14.86 3.87 -24.75
CA SER A 157 -14.90 3.64 -26.20
C SER A 157 -16.30 3.76 -26.78
N GLY A 158 -16.41 3.96 -28.09
CA GLY A 158 -17.69 4.19 -28.78
C GLY A 158 -18.20 5.61 -28.57
N THR A 159 -17.28 6.58 -28.62
CA THR A 159 -17.55 8.00 -28.43
C THR A 159 -17.47 8.74 -29.76
N THR A 160 -18.14 9.89 -29.88
CA THR A 160 -18.02 10.75 -31.08
C THR A 160 -17.24 12.01 -30.73
N SER A 161 -16.41 12.49 -31.66
CA SER A 161 -15.66 13.74 -31.46
C SER A 161 -16.62 14.91 -31.20
N GLY A 162 -16.41 15.63 -30.11
CA GLY A 162 -17.25 16.74 -29.68
C GLY A 162 -18.20 16.41 -28.53
N ASP A 163 -18.54 15.13 -28.33
CA ASP A 163 -19.40 14.70 -27.22
C ASP A 163 -18.68 14.87 -25.87
N ILE A 164 -19.42 15.24 -24.85
CA ILE A 164 -18.99 15.19 -23.46
C ILE A 164 -19.27 13.77 -22.94
N ILE A 165 -18.23 13.06 -22.53
CA ILE A 165 -18.33 11.74 -21.92
C ILE A 165 -18.26 11.89 -20.41
N SER A 166 -19.32 11.49 -19.73
CA SER A 166 -19.46 11.57 -18.28
C SER A 166 -19.40 10.17 -17.66
N LEU A 167 -18.54 9.99 -16.66
CA LEU A 167 -18.30 8.75 -15.92
C LEU A 167 -19.09 8.76 -14.61
N TYR A 168 -19.73 7.65 -14.25
CA TYR A 168 -20.60 7.50 -13.08
C TYR A 168 -20.25 6.25 -12.27
N SER A 169 -20.62 6.20 -10.99
CA SER A 169 -20.37 5.05 -10.11
C SER A 169 -21.58 4.14 -9.86
N ASP A 170 -22.66 4.33 -10.61
CA ASP A 170 -23.90 3.56 -10.49
C ASP A 170 -24.52 3.30 -11.88
N SER A 171 -25.25 2.19 -12.02
CA SER A 171 -25.83 1.76 -13.30
C SER A 171 -26.99 2.62 -13.79
N ALA A 172 -27.51 3.54 -12.96
CA ALA A 172 -28.50 4.53 -13.37
C ALA A 172 -27.82 5.83 -13.87
N CYS A 173 -26.49 5.93 -13.77
CA CYS A 173 -25.69 7.10 -14.08
C CYS A 173 -26.24 8.35 -13.37
N THR A 174 -26.29 8.30 -12.03
CA THR A 174 -26.80 9.37 -11.16
C THR A 174 -25.70 10.01 -10.32
N VAL A 175 -24.64 9.28 -9.99
CA VAL A 175 -23.50 9.72 -9.18
C VAL A 175 -22.30 9.98 -10.09
N LEU A 176 -22.15 11.23 -10.53
CA LEU A 176 -21.05 11.65 -11.41
C LEU A 176 -19.69 11.50 -10.72
N LYS A 177 -18.72 10.96 -11.46
CA LYS A 177 -17.33 10.80 -11.02
C LYS A 177 -16.35 11.60 -11.86
N GLY A 178 -16.59 11.84 -13.14
CA GLY A 178 -15.68 12.64 -13.95
C GLY A 178 -16.25 12.86 -15.34
N SER A 179 -15.63 13.72 -16.13
CA SER A 179 -16.04 13.94 -17.52
C SER A 179 -14.87 14.40 -18.38
N ALA A 180 -14.91 14.09 -19.67
CA ALA A 180 -13.99 14.61 -20.67
C ALA A 180 -14.67 14.76 -22.03
N THR A 181 -14.25 15.72 -22.83
CA THR A 181 -14.71 15.86 -24.22
C THR A 181 -13.97 14.84 -25.10
N ALA A 182 -14.72 14.03 -25.84
CA ALA A 182 -14.15 13.08 -26.78
C ALA A 182 -13.55 13.79 -27.99
N ALA A 183 -12.35 13.36 -28.40
CA ALA A 183 -11.67 13.84 -29.61
C ALA A 183 -11.73 12.81 -30.76
N GLY A 184 -12.41 11.69 -30.55
CA GLY A 184 -12.48 10.57 -31.48
C GLY A 184 -13.28 9.41 -30.92
N SER A 185 -12.97 8.18 -31.36
CA SER A 185 -13.72 6.95 -31.01
C SER A 185 -13.50 6.44 -29.58
N SER A 186 -12.54 7.01 -28.84
CA SER A 186 -12.35 6.78 -27.42
C SER A 186 -11.81 8.03 -26.71
N VAL A 187 -11.99 8.08 -25.39
CA VAL A 187 -11.50 9.16 -24.53
C VAL A 187 -11.05 8.63 -23.17
N MET A 188 -10.09 9.33 -22.58
CA MET A 188 -9.60 9.08 -21.22
C MET A 188 -10.33 9.98 -20.23
N VAL A 189 -11.01 9.39 -19.25
CA VAL A 189 -11.75 10.12 -18.21
C VAL A 189 -11.14 9.81 -16.85
N ALA A 190 -10.56 10.83 -16.20
CA ALA A 190 -10.10 10.70 -14.82
C ALA A 190 -11.31 10.73 -13.89
N SER A 191 -11.41 9.76 -12.97
CA SER A 191 -12.43 9.83 -11.92
C SER A 191 -12.02 10.83 -10.84
N SER A 192 -13.01 11.43 -10.18
CA SER A 192 -12.88 11.99 -8.84
C SER A 192 -12.58 10.88 -7.83
N ALA A 193 -12.16 11.29 -6.64
CA ALA A 193 -11.76 10.37 -5.58
C ALA A 193 -12.90 9.39 -5.24
N VAL A 194 -12.57 8.09 -5.22
CA VAL A 194 -13.47 7.02 -4.78
C VAL A 194 -13.15 6.59 -3.34
N ALA A 195 -14.18 6.10 -2.63
CA ALA A 195 -14.00 5.55 -1.30
C ALA A 195 -13.29 4.19 -1.36
N VAL A 196 -12.64 3.80 -0.27
CA VAL A 196 -11.99 2.49 -0.14
C VAL A 196 -13.03 1.39 -0.35
N GLY A 197 -12.72 0.41 -1.19
CA GLY A 197 -13.61 -0.69 -1.54
C GLY A 197 -13.93 -0.78 -3.04
N PRO A 198 -14.93 -1.60 -3.40
CA PRO A 198 -15.35 -1.78 -4.78
C PRO A 198 -16.18 -0.60 -5.29
N VAL A 199 -15.94 -0.24 -6.54
CA VAL A 199 -16.77 0.68 -7.35
C VAL A 199 -16.88 0.11 -8.76
N THR A 200 -18.03 0.30 -9.40
CA THR A 200 -18.21 -0.05 -10.82
C THR A 200 -18.52 1.23 -11.58
N PHE A 201 -17.76 1.50 -12.64
CA PHE A 201 -17.94 2.68 -13.46
C PHE A 201 -18.81 2.41 -14.67
N TYR A 202 -19.66 3.38 -14.99
CA TYR A 202 -20.55 3.46 -16.16
C TYR A 202 -20.35 4.82 -16.86
N ALA A 203 -20.85 4.99 -18.08
CA ALA A 203 -20.70 6.25 -18.81
C ALA A 203 -21.97 6.68 -19.57
N LYS A 204 -22.08 7.99 -19.82
CA LYS A 204 -23.01 8.61 -20.78
C LYS A 204 -22.25 9.50 -21.75
N ALA A 205 -22.75 9.62 -22.96
CA ALA A 205 -22.33 10.63 -23.92
C ALA A 205 -23.40 11.73 -24.00
N THR A 206 -22.98 12.99 -24.08
CA THR A 206 -23.84 14.15 -24.29
C THR A 206 -23.31 14.95 -25.48
N ASP A 207 -24.14 15.17 -26.49
CA ASP A 207 -23.74 15.94 -27.67
C ASP A 207 -23.60 17.44 -27.36
N PRO A 208 -23.04 18.25 -28.28
CA PRO A 208 -22.93 19.70 -28.10
C PRO A 208 -24.27 20.43 -27.93
N GLN A 209 -25.39 19.83 -28.34
CA GLN A 209 -26.74 20.38 -28.21
C GLN A 209 -27.40 20.00 -26.87
N GLY A 210 -26.76 19.17 -26.06
CA GLY A 210 -27.20 18.78 -24.72
C GLY A 210 -28.05 17.50 -24.65
N PHE A 211 -28.24 16.77 -25.76
CA PHE A 211 -28.94 15.49 -25.71
C PHE A 211 -27.99 14.40 -25.23
N SER A 212 -28.46 13.61 -24.27
CA SER A 212 -27.65 12.58 -23.65
C SER A 212 -28.11 11.19 -24.06
N SER A 213 -27.15 10.29 -24.21
CA SER A 213 -27.40 8.86 -24.34
C SER A 213 -28.06 8.30 -23.06
N GLY A 214 -28.56 7.07 -23.17
CA GLY A 214 -28.78 6.23 -21.99
C GLY A 214 -27.47 5.93 -21.24
N CYS A 215 -27.57 5.45 -20.00
CA CYS A 215 -26.41 4.95 -19.26
C CYS A 215 -25.85 3.70 -19.95
N SER A 216 -24.52 3.59 -20.07
CA SER A 216 -23.86 2.46 -20.72
C SER A 216 -24.24 1.13 -20.07
N THR A 217 -24.40 0.09 -20.88
CA THR A 217 -24.50 -1.29 -20.38
C THR A 217 -23.11 -1.88 -20.12
N ALA A 218 -22.11 -1.45 -20.88
CA ALA A 218 -20.71 -1.70 -20.58
C ALA A 218 -20.33 -0.99 -19.27
N SER A 219 -19.47 -1.64 -18.51
CA SER A 219 -18.96 -1.13 -17.24
C SER A 219 -17.55 -1.65 -16.98
N VAL A 220 -16.87 -1.02 -16.01
CA VAL A 220 -15.58 -1.51 -15.53
C VAL A 220 -15.54 -1.47 -14.01
N ALA A 221 -15.19 -2.59 -13.40
CA ALA A 221 -15.04 -2.70 -11.95
C ALA A 221 -13.65 -2.20 -11.53
N TYR A 222 -13.61 -1.55 -10.37
CA TYR A 222 -12.39 -1.07 -9.73
C TYR A 222 -12.49 -1.23 -8.22
N GLN A 223 -11.48 -1.83 -7.61
CA GLN A 223 -11.30 -1.93 -6.18
C GLN A 223 -10.19 -0.96 -5.76
N TYR A 224 -10.56 0.09 -5.02
CA TYR A 224 -9.60 1.00 -4.40
C TYR A 224 -9.16 0.45 -3.04
N THR A 225 -7.87 0.13 -2.93
CA THR A 225 -7.21 -0.32 -1.71
C THR A 225 -5.98 0.56 -1.47
N PRO A 226 -5.99 1.45 -0.47
CA PRO A 226 -4.82 2.25 -0.12
C PRO A 226 -3.61 1.35 0.11
N ALA A 227 -2.44 1.74 -0.43
CA ALA A 227 -1.23 0.94 -0.28
C ALA A 227 -0.76 0.96 1.17
N VAL A 228 -0.41 -0.19 1.73
CA VAL A 228 0.26 -0.31 3.03
C VAL A 228 1.76 -0.39 2.80
N ILE A 229 2.51 0.57 3.33
CA ILE A 229 3.95 0.69 3.15
C ILE A 229 4.68 0.19 4.39
N THR A 230 5.67 -0.69 4.21
CA THR A 230 6.48 -1.28 5.29
C THR A 230 7.96 -1.35 4.91
N LEU A 231 8.82 -1.47 5.93
CA LEU A 231 10.19 -1.92 5.73
C LEU A 231 10.19 -3.44 5.50
N SER A 232 11.15 -3.93 4.71
CA SER A 232 11.28 -5.37 4.46
C SER A 232 11.82 -6.18 5.65
N ARG A 233 12.51 -5.51 6.59
CA ARG A 233 13.16 -6.06 7.78
C ARG A 233 13.21 -4.99 8.89
N ASP A 234 13.34 -5.44 10.12
CA ASP A 234 13.54 -4.67 11.35
C ASP A 234 15.02 -4.41 11.67
N PHE A 235 15.93 -5.09 10.97
CA PHE A 235 17.37 -4.94 11.12
C PHE A 235 18.12 -4.99 9.78
N TYR A 236 19.07 -4.07 9.60
CA TYR A 236 19.96 -4.00 8.44
C TYR A 236 21.42 -3.84 8.86
N THR A 237 22.34 -4.14 7.94
CA THR A 237 23.77 -3.96 8.16
C THR A 237 24.39 -3.29 6.94
N ILE A 238 25.14 -2.22 7.18
CA ILE A 238 25.89 -1.48 6.17
C ILE A 238 27.33 -1.34 6.64
N LYS A 239 28.26 -1.15 5.72
CA LYS A 239 29.68 -0.91 6.03
C LYS A 239 30.04 0.52 5.67
N GLU A 240 30.92 1.11 6.47
CA GLU A 240 31.60 2.35 6.08
C GLU A 240 32.17 2.25 4.65
N GLY A 241 32.09 3.35 3.90
CA GLY A 241 32.59 3.39 2.51
C GLY A 241 31.58 2.95 1.46
N ASN A 242 30.30 3.28 1.67
CA ASN A 242 29.18 3.03 0.76
C ASN A 242 28.90 1.55 0.43
N GLY A 243 29.42 0.61 1.22
CA GLY A 243 29.21 -0.82 1.03
C GLY A 243 27.97 -1.34 1.75
N THR A 244 27.14 -2.13 1.07
CA THR A 244 26.11 -2.96 1.74
C THR A 244 26.72 -4.28 2.17
N VAL A 245 26.47 -4.72 3.40
CA VAL A 245 26.84 -6.06 3.87
C VAL A 245 25.55 -6.78 4.26
N GLY A 246 25.12 -7.73 3.42
CA GLY A 246 23.83 -8.43 3.58
C GLY A 246 22.74 -7.89 2.68
N GLN A 247 21.49 -7.93 3.14
CA GLN A 247 20.32 -7.54 2.35
C GLN A 247 20.21 -6.01 2.22
N ALA A 248 19.80 -5.54 1.03
CA ALA A 248 19.57 -4.13 0.80
C ALA A 248 18.40 -3.60 1.64
N ILE A 249 18.45 -2.31 1.99
CA ILE A 249 17.33 -1.63 2.63
C ILE A 249 16.21 -1.51 1.59
N THR A 250 15.13 -2.24 1.79
CA THR A 250 13.98 -2.24 0.87
C THR A 250 12.74 -1.76 1.59
N VAL A 251 12.07 -0.76 1.00
CA VAL A 251 10.73 -0.32 1.38
C VAL A 251 9.75 -0.99 0.43
N GLN A 252 8.68 -1.59 0.96
CA GLN A 252 7.71 -2.36 0.20
C GLN A 252 6.32 -1.74 0.33
N ARG A 253 5.47 -1.99 -0.67
CA ARG A 253 4.03 -1.80 -0.57
C ARG A 253 3.29 -3.07 -0.96
N ASP A 254 2.16 -3.31 -0.33
CA ASP A 254 1.36 -4.55 -0.47
C ASP A 254 0.60 -4.67 -1.80
N VAL A 255 0.17 -3.54 -2.37
CA VAL A 255 -0.55 -3.48 -3.65
C VAL A 255 0.11 -2.49 -4.62
N ALA A 256 0.06 -2.84 -5.90
CA ALA A 256 0.51 -1.96 -6.97
C ALA A 256 -0.49 -0.80 -7.17
N GLY A 257 -0.03 0.31 -7.72
CA GLY A 257 -0.92 1.43 -8.05
C GLY A 257 -0.18 2.64 -8.57
N GLY A 258 -0.77 3.83 -8.41
CA GLY A 258 -0.17 5.08 -8.85
C GLY A 258 1.21 5.35 -8.25
N ALA A 259 1.90 6.35 -8.78
CA ALA A 259 3.13 6.83 -8.14
C ALA A 259 2.79 7.30 -6.71
N GLY A 260 3.63 6.91 -5.75
CA GLY A 260 3.44 7.24 -4.32
C GLY A 260 4.76 7.63 -3.68
N SER A 261 4.71 8.21 -2.48
CA SER A 261 5.92 8.48 -1.71
C SER A 261 5.72 8.23 -0.23
N VAL A 262 6.84 8.01 0.46
CA VAL A 262 6.93 7.94 1.92
C VAL A 262 8.27 8.57 2.33
N ASN A 263 8.32 9.19 3.49
CA ASN A 263 9.58 9.67 4.03
C ASN A 263 10.26 8.55 4.82
N LEU A 264 11.56 8.39 4.60
CA LEU A 264 12.43 7.62 5.47
C LEU A 264 13.23 8.62 6.32
N VAL A 265 12.97 8.60 7.62
CA VAL A 265 13.63 9.44 8.62
C VAL A 265 14.69 8.61 9.31
N SER A 266 15.93 9.10 9.37
CA SER A 266 17.01 8.47 10.11
C SER A 266 17.43 9.30 11.33
N ASP A 267 17.56 8.61 12.46
CA ASP A 267 17.90 9.20 13.77
C ASP A 267 19.06 8.43 14.42
N SER A 268 19.86 9.10 15.26
CA SER A 268 21.03 8.47 15.89
C SER A 268 20.62 7.47 16.98
N ILE A 269 21.38 6.39 17.12
CA ILE A 269 21.45 5.60 18.36
C ILE A 269 22.85 5.79 18.96
N THR A 270 23.87 5.21 18.35
CA THR A 270 25.30 5.46 18.66
C THR A 270 26.08 6.05 17.49
N ALA A 271 25.61 5.86 16.25
CA ALA A 271 26.13 6.54 15.07
C ALA A 271 25.60 7.98 15.02
N THR A 272 26.50 8.94 14.87
CA THR A 272 26.21 10.38 14.83
C THR A 272 26.54 10.97 13.46
N GLY A 273 26.38 12.30 13.31
CA GLY A 273 26.70 13.01 12.07
C GLY A 273 28.16 12.91 11.61
N SER A 274 29.08 12.46 12.46
CA SER A 274 30.46 12.12 12.06
C SER A 274 30.56 10.80 11.32
N ASP A 275 29.60 9.90 11.51
CA ASP A 275 29.65 8.51 11.06
C ASP A 275 28.75 8.30 9.83
N VAL A 276 27.60 8.98 9.83
CA VAL A 276 26.55 8.83 8.83
C VAL A 276 25.75 10.13 8.69
N THR A 277 25.28 10.43 7.48
CA THR A 277 24.33 11.51 7.25
C THR A 277 22.93 11.07 7.67
N LEU A 278 22.45 11.65 8.77
CA LEU A 278 21.10 11.47 9.29
C LEU A 278 20.16 12.54 8.76
N GLY A 279 18.89 12.21 8.59
CA GLY A 279 17.89 13.16 8.13
C GLY A 279 16.66 12.50 7.51
N THR A 280 15.92 13.28 6.73
CA THR A 280 14.73 12.80 6.04
C THR A 280 14.98 12.71 4.54
N GLN A 281 14.71 11.55 3.96
CA GLN A 281 14.72 11.35 2.51
C GLN A 281 13.35 10.90 2.02
N ALA A 282 12.92 11.42 0.87
CA ALA A 282 11.71 10.96 0.20
C ALA A 282 12.00 9.69 -0.60
N ILE A 283 11.26 8.62 -0.33
CA ILE A 283 11.23 7.41 -1.13
C ILE A 283 10.04 7.51 -2.07
N VAL A 284 10.31 7.48 -3.38
CA VAL A 284 9.27 7.52 -4.41
C VAL A 284 9.08 6.12 -4.96
N PHE A 285 7.86 5.61 -4.90
CA PHE A 285 7.42 4.42 -5.63
C PHE A 285 6.97 4.85 -7.01
N PRO A 286 7.67 4.43 -8.09
CA PRO A 286 7.13 4.53 -9.43
C PRO A 286 5.76 3.83 -9.54
N ALA A 287 5.00 4.17 -10.58
CA ALA A 287 3.73 3.50 -10.83
C ALA A 287 3.97 1.98 -10.94
N ASN A 288 3.12 1.21 -10.26
CA ASN A 288 3.09 -0.26 -10.22
C ASN A 288 4.25 -0.98 -9.52
N ASP A 289 5.34 -0.30 -9.16
CA ASP A 289 6.44 -0.93 -8.41
C ASP A 289 5.99 -1.35 -7.01
N LEU A 290 6.27 -2.58 -6.59
CA LEU A 290 5.91 -3.08 -5.25
C LEU A 290 7.00 -2.83 -4.19
N SER A 291 8.20 -2.43 -4.63
CA SER A 291 9.32 -2.23 -3.73
C SER A 291 10.32 -1.22 -4.29
N VAL A 292 10.95 -0.46 -3.41
CA VAL A 292 12.05 0.45 -3.74
C VAL A 292 13.24 0.09 -2.87
N THR A 293 14.40 -0.07 -3.50
CA THR A 293 15.66 -0.24 -2.78
C THR A 293 16.26 1.13 -2.47
N VAL A 294 16.55 1.36 -1.19
CA VAL A 294 17.21 2.55 -0.71
C VAL A 294 18.73 2.37 -0.86
N PRO A 295 19.41 3.17 -1.70
CA PRO A 295 20.84 3.02 -1.88
C PRO A 295 21.57 3.41 -0.59
N VAL A 296 22.49 2.58 -0.11
CA VAL A 296 23.25 2.84 1.13
C VAL A 296 24.02 4.16 1.07
N SER A 297 24.42 4.59 -0.12
CA SER A 297 25.06 5.88 -0.35
C SER A 297 24.18 7.08 0.01
N SER A 298 22.85 6.93 0.17
CA SER A 298 21.98 8.03 0.62
C SER A 298 22.28 8.45 2.07
N PHE A 299 22.86 7.54 2.85
CA PHE A 299 23.30 7.81 4.22
C PHE A 299 24.75 8.31 4.29
N ALA A 300 25.49 8.31 3.17
CA ALA A 300 26.91 8.66 3.09
C ALA A 300 27.76 8.15 4.27
N PRO A 301 27.85 6.81 4.49
CA PRO A 301 28.65 6.25 5.58
C PRO A 301 30.11 6.68 5.48
N VAL A 302 30.61 7.36 6.50
CA VAL A 302 31.94 7.96 6.52
C VAL A 302 32.98 6.90 6.84
N THR A 303 34.00 6.76 5.99
CA THR A 303 35.20 5.98 6.35
C THR A 303 36.17 6.89 7.10
N ASN A 304 36.61 6.46 8.28
CA ASN A 304 37.72 7.11 8.98
C ASN A 304 38.91 6.14 9.11
N SER A 305 40.01 6.60 9.74
CA SER A 305 41.23 5.80 9.95
C SER A 305 41.33 5.18 11.34
N SER A 306 40.36 5.47 12.20
CA SER A 306 40.32 5.03 13.59
C SER A 306 39.53 3.73 13.69
N VAL A 307 39.77 2.96 14.76
CA VAL A 307 38.92 1.83 15.12
C VAL A 307 37.93 2.35 16.15
N GLU A 308 36.67 2.37 15.79
CA GLU A 308 35.61 2.99 16.58
C GLU A 308 34.54 1.97 17.01
N GLY A 309 34.59 0.76 16.45
CA GLY A 309 33.60 -0.28 16.69
C GLY A 309 32.32 -0.08 15.88
N ASP A 310 31.49 -1.11 15.83
CA ASP A 310 30.18 -1.05 15.17
C ASP A 310 29.28 -0.01 15.86
N LYS A 311 28.61 0.83 15.07
CA LYS A 311 27.69 1.87 15.54
C LYS A 311 26.29 1.65 15.00
N PHE A 312 25.29 2.25 15.62
CA PHE A 312 23.89 2.04 15.26
C PHE A 312 23.15 3.34 14.98
N PHE A 313 22.26 3.31 14.01
CA PHE A 313 21.23 4.34 13.83
C PHE A 313 19.89 3.68 13.55
N ARG A 314 18.82 4.47 13.62
CA ARG A 314 17.45 4.04 13.35
C ARG A 314 16.99 4.61 12.03
N ILE A 315 16.17 3.85 11.30
CA ILE A 315 15.37 4.35 10.19
C ILE A 315 13.89 4.15 10.47
N LYS A 316 13.05 5.12 10.11
CA LYS A 316 11.61 5.12 10.35
C LYS A 316 10.85 5.65 9.16
N LEU A 317 9.81 4.94 8.74
CA LEU A 317 8.87 5.39 7.73
C LEU A 317 7.89 6.40 8.36
N ALA A 318 7.70 7.52 7.68
CA ALA A 318 6.81 8.60 8.11
C ALA A 318 6.12 9.25 6.91
N SER A 319 5.04 9.97 7.17
CA SER A 319 4.36 10.83 6.19
C SER A 319 4.09 10.14 4.83
N PRO A 320 3.37 9.00 4.80
CA PRO A 320 2.99 8.39 3.52
C PRO A 320 2.13 9.37 2.71
N ALA A 321 2.32 9.38 1.39
CA ALA A 321 1.51 10.17 0.48
C ALA A 321 0.03 9.76 0.56
N ALA A 322 -0.87 10.67 0.14
CA ALA A 322 -2.29 10.39 0.06
C ALA A 322 -2.56 9.11 -0.77
N GLY A 323 -3.45 8.25 -0.26
CA GLY A 323 -3.72 6.93 -0.86
C GLY A 323 -2.77 5.82 -0.39
N SER A 324 -1.88 6.11 0.56
CA SER A 324 -1.07 5.10 1.25
C SER A 324 -1.21 5.24 2.78
N SER A 325 -0.89 4.16 3.48
CA SER A 325 -0.83 4.08 4.93
C SER A 325 0.44 3.35 5.35
N LEU A 326 0.85 3.50 6.60
CA LEU A 326 1.98 2.77 7.15
C LEU A 326 1.51 1.43 7.72
N GLY A 327 2.26 0.36 7.48
CA GLY A 327 1.97 -0.97 8.05
C GLY A 327 2.52 -1.14 9.47
N SER A 328 2.69 -2.39 9.90
CA SER A 328 3.18 -2.72 11.25
C SER A 328 4.69 -2.53 11.41
N LEU A 329 5.47 -2.84 10.37
CA LEU A 329 6.93 -2.72 10.38
C LEU A 329 7.37 -1.43 9.71
N ILE A 330 7.51 -0.38 10.51
CA ILE A 330 7.81 0.98 10.04
C ILE A 330 9.12 1.53 10.59
N GLU A 331 9.79 0.78 11.46
CA GLU A 331 11.03 1.16 12.12
C GLU A 331 12.02 -0.01 12.04
N ALA A 332 13.30 0.31 11.80
CA ALA A 332 14.38 -0.66 11.81
C ALA A 332 15.66 -0.05 12.37
N GLN A 333 16.49 -0.88 12.99
CA GLN A 333 17.84 -0.53 13.39
C GLN A 333 18.81 -0.89 12.27
N VAL A 334 19.82 -0.03 12.06
CA VAL A 334 20.88 -0.25 11.09
C VAL A 334 22.20 -0.33 11.84
N ASN A 335 22.89 -1.47 11.70
CA ASN A 335 24.27 -1.62 12.14
C ASN A 335 25.21 -1.05 11.08
N LEU A 336 26.01 -0.07 11.47
CA LEU A 336 27.11 0.50 10.69
C LEU A 336 28.39 -0.20 11.13
N LEU A 337 28.86 -1.12 10.29
CA LEU A 337 30.11 -1.83 10.49
C LEU A 337 31.29 -0.88 10.28
N ASP A 338 32.14 -0.80 11.30
CA ASP A 338 33.41 -0.08 11.21
C ASP A 338 34.30 -0.75 10.15
N GLY A 339 34.72 0.03 9.16
CA GLY A 339 35.50 -0.47 8.03
C GLY A 339 36.93 -0.86 8.39
N LYS A 340 37.40 -0.46 9.58
CA LYS A 340 38.72 -0.70 10.16
C LYS A 340 38.72 -1.78 11.23
N LEU A 341 37.56 -2.31 11.62
CA LEU A 341 37.45 -3.56 12.36
C LEU A 341 38.03 -4.71 11.55
N THR A 342 39.29 -5.02 11.78
CA THR A 342 39.98 -6.13 11.11
C THR A 342 39.91 -7.42 11.91
N GLU A 343 39.79 -7.34 13.24
CA GLU A 343 39.84 -8.51 14.13
C GLU A 343 38.86 -8.41 15.30
N GLN A 344 38.27 -9.54 15.69
CA GLN A 344 37.34 -9.61 16.82
C GLN A 344 37.65 -10.83 17.69
N TYR A 345 38.00 -10.61 18.96
CA TYR A 345 38.39 -11.65 19.90
C TYR A 345 37.31 -11.95 20.95
N PHE A 346 37.16 -13.23 21.31
CA PHE A 346 36.21 -13.70 22.33
C PHE A 346 36.65 -15.05 22.91
N PHE A 347 36.22 -15.40 24.11
CA PHE A 347 36.41 -16.77 24.62
C PHE A 347 35.43 -17.74 23.95
N ALA A 348 35.88 -18.97 23.68
CA ALA A 348 35.02 -20.02 23.15
C ALA A 348 33.86 -20.37 24.10
N GLN A 349 34.03 -20.14 25.40
CA GLN A 349 33.08 -20.46 26.47
C GLN A 349 33.07 -19.35 27.53
N SER A 350 31.90 -19.04 28.08
CA SER A 350 31.74 -18.10 29.21
C SER A 350 31.92 -18.77 30.58
N PHE A 351 32.00 -20.10 30.62
CA PHE A 351 32.25 -20.89 31.82
C PHE A 351 33.19 -22.05 31.50
N LEU A 352 34.26 -22.19 32.27
CA LEU A 352 35.22 -23.29 32.17
C LEU A 352 35.37 -23.97 33.53
N SER A 353 35.78 -25.24 33.52
CA SER A 353 36.11 -25.97 34.74
C SER A 353 37.32 -26.86 34.52
N VAL A 354 38.15 -26.97 35.56
CA VAL A 354 39.41 -27.71 35.57
C VAL A 354 39.58 -28.36 36.94
N ARG A 355 40.11 -29.58 37.04
CA ARG A 355 40.53 -30.11 38.34
C ARG A 355 41.88 -29.52 38.75
N GLU A 356 42.07 -29.24 40.04
CA GLU A 356 43.32 -28.62 40.51
C GLU A 356 44.57 -29.47 40.21
N ASN A 357 44.43 -30.81 40.14
CA ASN A 357 45.50 -31.75 39.82
C ASN A 357 45.81 -31.91 38.31
N GLU A 358 45.12 -31.18 37.42
CA GLU A 358 45.43 -31.16 35.99
C GLU A 358 46.65 -30.28 35.66
N GLY A 359 47.09 -29.46 36.61
CA GLY A 359 48.27 -28.59 36.50
C GLY A 359 48.08 -27.34 35.62
N ALA A 360 47.20 -27.37 34.62
CA ALA A 360 46.83 -26.19 33.85
C ALA A 360 45.43 -26.31 33.20
N LEU A 361 44.72 -25.19 33.12
CA LEU A 361 43.52 -25.03 32.30
C LEU A 361 43.89 -24.53 30.91
N THR A 362 43.41 -25.20 29.86
CA THR A 362 43.49 -24.67 28.50
C THR A 362 42.28 -23.79 28.21
N VAL A 363 42.52 -22.51 27.97
CA VAL A 363 41.52 -21.52 27.55
C VAL A 363 41.60 -21.32 26.05
N LEU A 364 40.50 -21.53 25.33
CA LEU A 364 40.44 -21.23 23.89
C LEU A 364 39.97 -19.79 23.67
N VAL A 365 40.84 -18.97 23.10
CA VAL A 365 40.50 -17.65 22.58
C VAL A 365 40.22 -17.78 21.09
N GLN A 366 39.10 -17.25 20.63
CA GLN A 366 38.66 -17.34 19.24
C GLN A 366 38.66 -15.97 18.57
N ARG A 367 38.81 -15.99 17.24
CA ARG A 367 38.80 -14.83 16.36
C ARG A 367 37.71 -14.99 15.30
N ALA A 368 36.75 -14.06 15.26
CA ALA A 368 35.60 -14.15 14.35
C ALA A 368 35.91 -13.64 12.93
N THR A 369 36.75 -12.61 12.83
CA THR A 369 37.14 -11.94 11.59
C THR A 369 38.63 -11.62 11.59
N GLY A 370 39.24 -11.51 10.41
CA GLY A 370 40.66 -11.17 10.24
C GLY A 370 41.48 -12.28 9.59
N VAL A 371 42.44 -11.89 8.76
CA VAL A 371 43.39 -12.80 8.07
C VAL A 371 44.85 -12.48 8.41
N GLY A 372 45.11 -11.42 9.17
CA GLY A 372 46.44 -10.99 9.58
C GLY A 372 46.90 -11.67 10.88
N SER A 373 48.09 -11.30 11.37
CA SER A 373 48.51 -11.63 12.73
C SER A 373 47.93 -10.63 13.73
N GLY A 374 47.60 -11.09 14.92
CA GLY A 374 47.07 -10.23 15.98
C GLY A 374 47.23 -10.83 17.37
N THR A 375 47.01 -10.01 18.40
CA THR A 375 47.22 -10.41 19.79
C THR A 375 46.07 -9.94 20.67
N VAL A 376 45.77 -10.67 21.73
CA VAL A 376 44.89 -10.21 22.80
C VAL A 376 45.38 -10.76 24.13
N ASP A 377 45.35 -9.94 25.17
CA ASP A 377 45.77 -10.35 26.50
C ASP A 377 44.64 -11.07 27.23
N VAL A 378 45.00 -12.08 28.02
CA VAL A 378 44.16 -12.74 29.01
C VAL A 378 44.65 -12.30 30.38
N THR A 379 43.80 -11.57 31.09
CA THR A 379 44.02 -11.10 32.46
C THR A 379 43.07 -11.79 33.41
N PHE A 380 43.31 -11.64 34.72
CA PHE A 380 42.63 -12.40 35.76
C PHE A 380 42.02 -11.47 36.80
N LEU A 381 40.83 -11.80 37.24
CA LEU A 381 40.19 -11.20 38.40
C LEU A 381 39.91 -12.29 39.43
N ASN A 382 40.36 -12.05 40.66
CA ASN A 382 40.15 -12.97 41.78
C ASN A 382 38.66 -13.14 42.07
N GLY A 383 38.27 -14.36 42.44
CA GLY A 383 36.98 -14.65 43.06
C GLY A 383 37.23 -15.33 44.40
N SER A 384 36.53 -16.43 44.66
CA SER A 384 36.88 -17.34 45.77
C SER A 384 38.24 -18.04 45.57
N ALA A 385 38.72 -18.16 44.33
CA ALA A 385 40.10 -18.53 44.00
C ALA A 385 40.98 -17.27 43.87
N ILE A 386 42.17 -17.32 44.48
CA ILE A 386 43.10 -16.19 44.58
C ILE A 386 44.36 -16.44 43.75
N GLY A 387 44.68 -15.48 42.88
CA GLY A 387 45.91 -15.47 42.10
C GLY A 387 47.17 -15.52 42.96
N GLY A 388 48.13 -16.38 42.59
CA GLY A 388 49.33 -16.70 43.36
C GLY A 388 49.13 -17.78 44.44
N THR A 389 47.88 -18.17 44.72
CA THR A 389 47.56 -19.27 45.63
C THR A 389 46.95 -20.45 44.88
N ASP A 390 45.80 -20.25 44.22
CA ASP A 390 45.05 -21.34 43.56
C ASP A 390 45.34 -21.43 42.04
N PHE A 391 45.85 -20.34 41.45
CA PHE A 391 46.31 -20.29 40.05
C PHE A 391 47.41 -19.23 39.88
N THR A 392 48.15 -19.27 38.78
CA THR A 392 49.17 -18.25 38.48
C THR A 392 48.56 -17.06 37.74
N ALA A 393 48.37 -15.94 38.44
CA ALA A 393 47.81 -14.71 37.87
C ALA A 393 48.90 -13.84 37.20
N THR A 394 49.39 -14.28 36.04
CA THR A 394 50.29 -13.49 35.19
C THR A 394 49.61 -13.26 33.86
N THR A 395 49.55 -12.02 33.36
CA THR A 395 48.97 -11.71 32.04
C THR A 395 49.54 -12.63 30.98
N LEU A 396 48.66 -13.31 30.26
CA LEU A 396 49.01 -14.18 29.14
C LEU A 396 48.61 -13.47 27.85
N THR A 397 49.30 -13.75 26.74
CA THR A 397 48.95 -13.17 25.43
C THR A 397 48.58 -14.29 24.47
N ALA A 398 47.36 -14.24 23.94
CA ALA A 398 46.93 -15.07 22.82
C ALA A 398 47.45 -14.45 21.53
N SER A 399 48.39 -15.12 20.88
CA SER A 399 49.02 -14.65 19.64
C SER A 399 48.51 -15.46 18.45
N PHE A 400 47.79 -14.79 17.56
CA PHE A 400 47.24 -15.39 16.36
C PHE A 400 48.16 -15.12 15.17
N MET A 401 48.51 -16.17 14.43
CA MET A 401 49.15 -16.07 13.13
C MET A 401 48.12 -15.77 12.03
N SER A 402 48.60 -15.42 10.84
CA SER A 402 47.72 -15.21 9.67
C SER A 402 46.84 -16.43 9.42
N GLY A 403 45.52 -16.22 9.39
CA GLY A 403 44.53 -17.26 9.10
C GLY A 403 44.07 -18.12 10.29
N GLU A 404 44.66 -17.98 11.48
CA GLU A 404 44.23 -18.75 12.66
C GLU A 404 42.88 -18.26 13.20
N THR A 405 41.94 -19.15 13.48
CA THR A 405 40.62 -18.75 14.02
C THR A 405 40.51 -18.96 15.52
N GLU A 406 41.45 -19.69 16.12
CA GLU A 406 41.51 -19.93 17.57
C GLU A 406 42.94 -20.22 18.02
N VAL A 407 43.27 -19.82 19.25
CA VAL A 407 44.57 -20.04 19.89
C VAL A 407 44.33 -20.51 21.33
N PRO A 408 44.97 -21.61 21.76
CA PRO A 408 44.93 -22.05 23.15
C PRO A 408 45.89 -21.22 24.02
N VAL A 409 45.41 -20.80 25.19
CA VAL A 409 46.17 -20.13 26.25
C VAL A 409 46.16 -21.02 27.50
N SER A 410 47.33 -21.34 28.05
CA SER A 410 47.47 -22.21 29.21
C SER A 410 47.54 -21.41 30.50
N VAL A 411 46.55 -21.60 31.38
CA VAL A 411 46.50 -20.99 32.72
C VAL A 411 46.99 -22.01 33.74
N PRO A 412 48.16 -21.82 34.36
CA PRO A 412 48.66 -22.76 35.38
C PRO A 412 47.75 -22.77 36.61
N ILE A 413 47.34 -23.97 37.03
CA ILE A 413 46.50 -24.22 38.20
C ILE A 413 47.38 -24.85 39.28
N THR A 414 47.26 -24.35 40.51
CA THR A 414 48.03 -24.86 41.63
C THR A 414 47.26 -25.98 42.32
N ASP A 415 47.78 -27.20 42.27
CA ASP A 415 47.30 -28.30 43.10
C ASP A 415 47.76 -28.09 44.55
N ARG A 416 46.80 -27.89 45.45
CA ARG A 416 47.08 -27.62 46.86
C ARG A 416 46.63 -28.83 47.69
N ALA A 417 47.45 -29.21 48.66
CA ALA A 417 47.16 -30.37 49.49
C ALA A 417 45.96 -30.14 50.44
N GLY A 418 45.06 -31.13 50.47
CA GLY A 418 43.91 -31.23 51.37
C GLY A 418 42.66 -30.55 50.81
N TYR A 419 41.48 -30.97 51.30
CA TYR A 419 40.21 -30.40 50.87
C TYR A 419 40.07 -28.90 51.18
N GLN A 420 39.64 -28.17 50.18
CA GLN A 420 39.60 -26.71 50.07
C GLN A 420 38.28 -26.18 49.50
N ALA A 421 37.40 -27.08 49.07
CA ALA A 421 36.19 -26.82 48.32
C ALA A 421 36.45 -26.21 46.93
N ASN A 422 35.48 -26.37 46.04
CA ASN A 422 35.56 -25.80 44.69
C ASN A 422 35.58 -24.26 44.77
N ARG A 423 36.48 -23.64 44.02
CA ARG A 423 36.68 -22.18 43.99
C ARG A 423 36.59 -21.64 42.57
N SER A 424 36.34 -20.35 42.44
CA SER A 424 36.20 -19.71 41.14
C SER A 424 37.00 -18.41 41.01
N PHE A 425 37.46 -18.12 39.81
CA PHE A 425 38.03 -16.83 39.41
C PHE A 425 37.49 -16.45 38.03
N TYR A 426 37.84 -15.27 37.53
CA TYR A 426 37.43 -14.79 36.21
C TYR A 426 38.64 -14.52 35.33
N ILE A 427 38.50 -14.84 34.05
CA ILE A 427 39.43 -14.45 33.00
C ILE A 427 38.78 -13.37 32.13
N LEU A 428 39.57 -12.37 31.75
CA LEU A 428 39.12 -11.21 30.96
C LEU A 428 40.05 -11.00 29.78
N LEU A 429 39.47 -10.84 28.59
CA LEU A 429 40.22 -10.36 27.42
C LEU A 429 40.46 -8.86 27.54
N GLY A 430 41.65 -8.41 27.16
CA GLY A 430 42.05 -7.01 27.17
C GLY A 430 43.16 -6.71 26.16
N ASN A 431 43.45 -5.42 25.97
CA ASN A 431 44.55 -4.93 25.13
C ASN A 431 44.69 -5.65 23.77
N PRO A 432 43.61 -5.76 22.96
CA PRO A 432 43.73 -6.41 21.67
C PRO A 432 44.63 -5.57 20.73
N SER A 433 45.23 -6.21 19.72
CA SER A 433 46.08 -5.56 18.70
C SER A 433 45.36 -4.35 18.07
N ALA A 434 46.12 -3.34 17.64
CA ALA A 434 45.52 -2.18 16.97
C ALA A 434 44.70 -2.63 15.75
N GLY A 435 43.44 -2.21 15.63
CA GLY A 435 42.52 -2.74 14.61
C GLY A 435 41.48 -3.72 15.15
N ALA A 436 41.68 -4.24 16.36
CA ALA A 436 40.89 -5.31 16.93
C ALA A 436 39.95 -4.85 18.03
N GLN A 437 38.84 -5.56 18.20
CA GLN A 437 37.86 -5.35 19.27
C GLN A 437 37.55 -6.65 20.00
N LEU A 438 36.94 -6.51 21.18
CA LEU A 438 36.42 -7.64 21.96
C LEU A 438 34.92 -7.81 21.65
N ARG A 439 34.43 -9.05 21.55
CA ARG A 439 32.97 -9.31 21.47
C ARG A 439 32.37 -9.52 22.87
N SER A 440 31.08 -9.83 22.92
CA SER A 440 30.31 -10.01 24.16
C SER A 440 30.86 -11.08 25.13
N VAL A 441 31.58 -12.10 24.65
CA VAL A 441 32.24 -13.09 25.52
C VAL A 441 33.69 -12.69 25.80
N ALA A 442 33.89 -11.48 26.33
CA ALA A 442 35.20 -10.97 26.76
C ALA A 442 35.55 -11.35 28.20
N THR A 443 34.63 -11.99 28.92
CA THR A 443 34.82 -12.47 30.29
C THR A 443 34.30 -13.89 30.42
N ALA A 444 35.03 -14.75 31.13
CA ALA A 444 34.59 -16.10 31.46
C ALA A 444 34.89 -16.45 32.92
N LYS A 445 33.96 -17.18 33.56
CA LYS A 445 34.14 -17.71 34.91
C LYS A 445 34.86 -19.06 34.83
N VAL A 446 35.89 -19.24 35.63
CA VAL A 446 36.63 -20.50 35.76
C VAL A 446 36.36 -21.10 37.11
N ARG A 447 35.91 -22.36 37.14
CA ARG A 447 35.77 -23.16 38.36
C ARG A 447 36.91 -24.17 38.49
N ILE A 448 37.70 -24.02 39.55
CA ILE A 448 38.67 -25.02 39.99
C ILE A 448 37.92 -26.07 40.83
N VAL A 449 37.96 -27.31 40.36
CA VAL A 449 37.40 -28.48 41.04
C VAL A 449 38.48 -29.07 41.94
N ASP A 450 38.17 -29.14 43.22
CA ASP A 450 39.03 -29.72 44.23
C ASP A 450 39.22 -31.23 43.97
N SER A 451 40.47 -31.68 43.92
CA SER A 451 40.84 -33.06 43.60
C SER A 451 40.92 -33.95 44.83
N ASP A 452 41.02 -33.34 46.01
CA ASP A 452 40.95 -33.99 47.32
C ASP A 452 39.52 -34.08 47.86
N ASP A 453 38.54 -33.61 47.08
CA ASP A 453 37.12 -33.78 47.34
C ASP A 453 36.72 -35.27 47.21
N THR A 454 36.83 -35.95 48.35
CA THR A 454 36.40 -37.34 48.52
C THR A 454 34.88 -37.49 48.69
N THR A 455 34.11 -36.41 48.55
CA THR A 455 32.65 -36.50 48.59
C THR A 455 32.10 -37.10 47.30
N THR A 456 32.03 -38.43 47.24
CA THR A 456 31.26 -39.13 46.22
C THR A 456 29.78 -39.10 46.61
N CYS A 457 28.94 -38.44 45.82
CA CYS A 457 27.50 -38.59 45.96
C CYS A 457 27.06 -39.86 45.21
N ASP A 458 26.69 -40.92 45.95
CA ASP A 458 26.10 -42.13 45.39
C ASP A 458 24.64 -41.84 44.99
N PRO A 459 24.30 -41.77 43.68
CA PRO A 459 22.96 -41.45 43.23
C PRO A 459 21.91 -42.51 43.60
N ALA A 460 22.32 -43.72 44.03
CA ALA A 460 21.38 -44.77 44.41
C ALA A 460 20.79 -44.58 45.82
N ASN A 461 21.47 -43.87 46.71
CA ASN A 461 21.14 -43.89 48.14
C ASN A 461 20.92 -42.53 48.81
N ASN A 462 21.14 -41.41 48.10
CA ASN A 462 20.98 -40.05 48.65
C ASN A 462 21.69 -39.86 50.01
N THR A 463 22.84 -40.52 50.20
CA THR A 463 23.67 -40.46 51.40
C THR A 463 25.06 -39.99 51.03
N LEU A 464 25.51 -38.93 51.71
CA LEU A 464 26.88 -38.44 51.65
C LEU A 464 27.76 -39.30 52.58
N THR A 465 28.65 -40.11 52.01
CA THR A 465 29.74 -40.72 52.80
C THR A 465 30.90 -39.74 52.88
N THR A 466 31.07 -39.09 54.03
CA THR A 466 32.33 -38.43 54.37
C THR A 466 33.23 -39.46 55.05
N ASN A 467 34.39 -39.78 54.46
CA ASN A 467 35.42 -40.53 55.18
C ASN A 467 36.26 -39.56 56.02
N LEU A 468 35.61 -38.88 56.97
CA LEU A 468 36.31 -38.08 57.96
C LEU A 468 36.49 -38.94 59.22
N GLY A 469 37.68 -39.50 59.39
CA GLY A 469 38.09 -40.09 60.65
C GLY A 469 38.21 -39.02 61.73
N PHE A 470 37.13 -38.74 62.45
CA PHE A 470 37.17 -38.01 63.72
C PHE A 470 36.51 -38.83 64.82
N GLY A 471 37.29 -39.17 65.83
CA GLY A 471 36.81 -39.81 67.04
C GLY A 471 35.88 -38.89 67.82
N GLY A 472 34.65 -39.35 68.03
CA GLY A 472 33.81 -39.05 69.20
C GLY A 472 33.51 -37.58 69.53
N GLN A 473 32.59 -36.94 68.79
CA GLN A 473 31.63 -35.97 69.33
C GLN A 473 30.34 -36.01 68.50
N SER A 474 29.19 -36.11 69.17
CA SER A 474 27.85 -36.22 68.58
C SER A 474 27.40 -34.88 67.97
N GLY A 475 27.38 -34.79 66.63
CA GLY A 475 26.84 -33.65 65.90
C GLY A 475 27.13 -33.73 64.40
N GLY A 476 26.54 -34.70 63.69
CA GLY A 476 26.71 -34.83 62.24
C GLY A 476 25.95 -33.74 61.48
N GLN A 477 26.66 -32.91 60.70
CA GLN A 477 26.07 -32.06 59.66
C GLN A 477 25.83 -32.92 58.41
N TYR A 478 24.60 -32.96 57.91
CA TYR A 478 24.24 -33.65 56.67
C TYR A 478 24.11 -32.63 55.53
N LEU A 479 24.90 -32.80 54.47
CA LEU A 479 24.76 -32.05 53.21
C LEU A 479 23.80 -32.83 52.29
N ILE A 480 22.75 -32.16 51.78
CA ILE A 480 21.85 -32.75 50.77
C ILE A 480 22.43 -32.41 49.39
N CYS A 481 22.74 -33.42 48.57
CA CYS A 481 23.08 -33.22 47.16
C CYS A 481 21.83 -32.78 46.40
N SER A 482 21.70 -31.49 46.08
CA SER A 482 20.70 -31.05 45.11
C SER A 482 21.23 -31.30 43.70
N LEU A 483 20.66 -32.28 43.00
CA LEU A 483 20.78 -32.35 41.53
C LEU A 483 20.13 -31.10 40.91
N PRO A 484 20.68 -30.51 39.84
CA PRO A 484 20.13 -29.30 39.21
C PRO A 484 18.75 -29.49 38.56
N GLN A 485 18.18 -30.70 38.60
CA GLN A 485 16.95 -31.05 37.85
C GLN A 485 15.71 -31.32 38.72
N PHE A 486 15.78 -31.14 40.04
CA PHE A 486 14.62 -31.34 40.92
C PHE A 486 14.38 -30.14 41.84
N SER A 487 13.40 -29.31 41.49
CA SER A 487 13.03 -28.09 42.24
C SER A 487 12.19 -28.32 43.50
N ARG A 488 12.04 -29.55 44.01
CA ARG A 488 11.35 -29.81 45.28
C ARG A 488 11.92 -31.03 46.01
N VAL A 489 12.58 -30.80 47.14
CA VAL A 489 12.85 -31.83 48.15
C VAL A 489 11.86 -31.64 49.29
N ARG A 490 11.05 -32.66 49.60
CA ARG A 490 10.23 -32.72 50.82
C ARG A 490 10.99 -33.56 51.86
N THR A 491 11.38 -32.97 52.98
CA THR A 491 11.88 -33.72 54.14
C THR A 491 10.89 -33.61 55.29
N ASN A 492 10.50 -34.75 55.87
CA ASN A 492 9.55 -34.83 56.98
C ASN A 492 10.26 -35.00 58.33
N LEU A 493 11.36 -34.28 58.57
CA LEU A 493 12.07 -34.24 59.85
C LEU A 493 12.57 -32.82 60.09
N GLY A 494 12.19 -32.24 61.24
CA GLY A 494 12.53 -30.88 61.62
C GLY A 494 14.02 -30.70 61.92
N LEU A 495 14.82 -30.40 60.90
CA LEU A 495 16.23 -30.05 61.00
C LEU A 495 16.50 -28.69 60.33
N SER A 496 17.23 -27.84 61.03
CA SER A 496 17.73 -26.55 60.51
C SER A 496 18.84 -26.80 59.47
N TYR A 497 18.76 -26.18 58.30
CA TYR A 497 19.78 -26.29 57.24
C TYR A 497 20.54 -24.95 57.06
N ARG A 498 21.79 -25.03 56.60
CA ARG A 498 22.50 -23.93 55.92
C ARG A 498 22.71 -24.34 54.47
N LEU A 499 22.16 -23.57 53.54
CA LEU A 499 22.45 -23.72 52.12
C LEU A 499 23.78 -23.02 51.85
N MET A 500 24.85 -23.75 51.53
CA MET A 500 26.05 -23.15 50.92
C MET A 500 25.83 -23.13 49.41
N ALA A 501 25.02 -22.17 48.94
CA ALA A 501 25.08 -21.78 47.54
C ALA A 501 26.29 -20.88 47.35
N ASP A 502 27.15 -21.22 46.40
CA ASP A 502 28.20 -20.35 45.87
C ASP A 502 27.53 -19.18 45.15
N LEU A 503 27.04 -18.21 45.92
CA LEU A 503 26.41 -16.99 45.44
C LEU A 503 27.47 -15.89 45.34
N ASP A 504 28.46 -16.09 44.46
CA ASP A 504 29.30 -15.00 43.98
C ASP A 504 28.45 -14.19 42.97
N LEU A 505 28.03 -12.99 43.39
CA LEU A 505 27.32 -12.03 42.55
C LEU A 505 28.21 -11.65 41.35
N ASP A 506 27.69 -11.89 40.15
CA ASP A 506 28.28 -11.47 38.88
C ASP A 506 28.38 -9.92 38.82
N PRO A 507 29.57 -9.34 38.63
CA PRO A 507 29.72 -7.89 38.48
C PRO A 507 29.34 -7.36 37.08
N SER A 508 28.90 -8.20 36.13
CA SER A 508 28.54 -7.79 34.76
C SER A 508 27.06 -7.43 34.54
N VAL A 509 26.26 -7.31 35.59
CA VAL A 509 24.86 -6.86 35.45
C VAL A 509 24.80 -5.33 35.48
N ASP A 510 24.76 -4.73 34.30
CA ASP A 510 24.31 -3.36 34.10
C ASP A 510 22.89 -3.18 34.66
N ALA A 511 22.72 -2.20 35.54
CA ALA A 511 21.43 -1.83 36.08
C ALA A 511 20.67 -0.98 35.06
N ASP A 512 19.91 -1.61 34.16
CA ASP A 512 18.74 -0.96 33.55
C ASP A 512 17.60 -1.92 33.17
N SER A 513 16.40 -1.50 33.58
CA SER A 513 15.04 -1.90 33.15
C SER A 513 14.48 -3.29 33.50
N SER A 514 13.74 -3.29 34.62
CA SER A 514 12.43 -3.93 34.81
C SER A 514 12.16 -5.33 34.23
N THR A 515 12.27 -6.37 35.06
CA THR A 515 11.22 -7.34 35.44
C THR A 515 11.82 -8.69 35.88
N ALA A 516 11.96 -8.88 37.19
CA ALA A 516 11.75 -10.14 37.94
C ALA A 516 12.35 -9.97 39.35
N GLY A 517 11.48 -9.90 40.36
CA GLY A 517 11.89 -9.70 41.74
C GLY A 517 12.70 -10.87 42.28
N VAL A 518 14.01 -10.65 42.46
CA VAL A 518 14.82 -11.47 43.38
C VAL A 518 14.59 -10.89 44.78
N GLN A 519 13.59 -11.41 45.49
CA GLN A 519 13.46 -11.13 46.92
C GLN A 519 14.52 -11.93 47.67
N ALA A 520 15.41 -11.21 48.36
CA ALA A 520 16.25 -11.76 49.41
C ALA A 520 15.33 -12.32 50.52
N PHE A 521 15.31 -13.65 50.68
CA PHE A 521 14.62 -14.28 51.81
C PHE A 521 15.42 -14.01 53.09
N THR A 522 14.91 -13.13 53.95
CA THR A 522 15.27 -13.10 55.36
C THR A 522 14.79 -14.39 56.04
N PRO A 523 15.54 -14.99 56.98
CA PRO A 523 15.11 -16.22 57.62
C PRO A 523 13.95 -15.92 58.58
N ILE A 524 12.76 -16.44 58.28
CA ILE A 524 11.64 -16.48 59.22
C ILE A 524 11.81 -17.75 60.07
N THR A 525 12.11 -17.60 61.35
CA THR A 525 11.98 -18.66 62.34
C THR A 525 10.52 -18.77 62.77
N GLY A 526 9.84 -19.85 62.38
CA GLY A 526 8.47 -20.11 62.82
C GLY A 526 8.17 -21.61 62.84
N THR A 527 7.76 -22.13 64.00
CA THR A 527 7.23 -23.50 64.16
C THR A 527 5.75 -23.52 63.82
N PHE A 528 5.35 -24.32 62.83
CA PHE A 528 3.94 -24.57 62.52
C PHE A 528 3.52 -25.94 63.07
N SER A 529 2.56 -25.94 63.98
CA SER A 529 1.83 -27.12 64.46
C SER A 529 0.43 -27.09 63.86
N GLY A 530 0.11 -28.03 62.97
CA GLY A 530 -1.24 -28.17 62.42
C GLY A 530 -1.48 -29.60 61.92
N SER A 531 -2.51 -30.23 62.49
CA SER A 531 -3.03 -31.56 62.12
C SER A 531 -3.72 -31.51 60.76
N LEU A 532 -3.51 -32.55 59.94
CA LEU A 532 -4.25 -32.78 58.70
C LEU A 532 -5.59 -33.43 59.04
N ASP A 533 -6.69 -32.82 58.62
CA ASP A 533 -7.97 -33.49 58.39
C ASP A 533 -8.61 -32.93 57.11
N GLY A 534 -9.02 -33.84 56.22
CA GLY A 534 -10.20 -33.68 55.36
C GLY A 534 -10.01 -33.20 53.92
N ASP A 535 -10.23 -34.15 53.00
CA ASP A 535 -10.57 -34.04 51.56
C ASP A 535 -11.26 -32.75 51.07
N GLU A 536 -10.69 -32.12 50.03
CA GLU A 536 -11.27 -31.99 48.66
C GLU A 536 -10.21 -31.45 47.67
#